data_AF-A0A9P3UU40-F1
#
_entry.id   AF-A0A9P3UU40-F1
#
_cell.length_a   1.000
_cell.length_b   1.000
_cell.length_c   1.000
_cell.angle_alpha   90.00
_cell.angle_beta   90.00
_cell.angle_gamma   90.00
#
_symmetry.space_group_name_H-M   'P 1'
#
loop_
_entity.id
_entity.type
_entity.pdbx_description
1 polymer ?
#
loop_
_entity_poly.entity_id
_entity_poly.type
_entity_poly.pdbx_seq_one_letter_code
_entity_poly.pdbx_strand_id
1 'polypeptide(L)'
;MKSSRRALATHGNYTGAGVPARGSIDSFTGVAERPNQPESETGVAALPNLGKCRSVPVASCNLLTSALPRCSVAQSWQLPSGVCRRLVTVREDETVHPRLTARVERARSLPVLVWQFAEPRLCISSGPLGGGIGVRGWVVNATVPLDYDRTDPDRHLIEIAAGFELIGTGCGLLTAVDVSRYHVAADTGVVAAATVGLSHPTWAAAPDRHFRGELPSGAGTAGFADFQTVEYRPLIAGDEHRVGTINIVVAVPVRLSEAALVNAVATATEAKVQALYEAGVRATGTASDAIVVHCPTDGTPETYGGPRSEFGARIARAVHAAVLAGAQGWISDPPGRLSISGT
;
A
#
# COMPACT_ATOMS: atom_id res chain seq x y z
N MET A 1 -78.11 -6.87 30.33
CA MET A 1 -79.00 -7.44 29.30
C MET A 1 -78.26 -7.49 27.97
N LYS A 2 -78.14 -8.70 27.40
CA LYS A 2 -77.75 -9.10 26.02
C LYS A 2 -76.36 -8.62 25.52
N SER A 3 -75.29 -9.43 25.62
CA SER A 3 -74.92 -10.64 24.83
C SER A 3 -74.60 -10.33 23.37
N SER A 4 -73.47 -10.76 22.77
CA SER A 4 -73.14 -12.18 22.55
C SER A 4 -71.70 -12.36 21.99
N ARG A 5 -70.89 -13.28 22.57
CA ARG A 5 -70.42 -14.59 22.01
C ARG A 5 -69.13 -14.52 21.15
N ARG A 6 -68.15 -15.45 21.18
CA ARG A 6 -67.80 -16.62 22.03
C ARG A 6 -66.44 -17.18 21.54
N ALA A 7 -65.65 -17.71 22.48
CA ALA A 7 -64.71 -18.88 22.46
C ALA A 7 -63.60 -19.04 21.37
N LEU A 8 -62.31 -19.31 21.67
CA LEU A 8 -61.56 -20.33 22.45
C LEU A 8 -61.15 -21.60 21.68
N ALA A 9 -59.87 -21.97 21.88
CA ALA A 9 -59.19 -23.28 21.70
C ALA A 9 -58.63 -23.59 20.28
N THR A 10 -57.48 -24.25 20.05
CA THR A 10 -56.68 -25.23 20.83
C THR A 10 -55.26 -25.44 20.25
N HIS A 11 -54.30 -25.66 21.16
CA HIS A 11 -53.21 -26.68 21.23
C HIS A 11 -52.18 -26.95 20.10
N GLY A 12 -50.92 -27.11 20.54
CA GLY A 12 -49.87 -27.89 19.87
C GLY A 12 -48.50 -27.81 20.56
N ASN A 13 -48.29 -28.58 21.64
CA ASN A 13 -46.97 -28.90 22.23
C ASN A 13 -46.17 -29.83 21.29
N TYR A 14 -44.84 -29.70 21.23
CA TYR A 14 -43.95 -30.87 21.19
C TYR A 14 -42.58 -30.57 21.83
N THR A 15 -42.17 -31.54 22.64
CA THR A 15 -41.02 -31.64 23.54
C THR A 15 -39.79 -32.24 22.85
N GLY A 16 -38.59 -31.77 23.22
CA GLY A 16 -37.52 -32.61 23.77
C GLY A 16 -36.58 -33.42 22.84
N ALA A 17 -35.33 -33.50 23.30
CA ALA A 17 -34.22 -34.39 22.93
C ALA A 17 -33.49 -34.05 21.62
N GLY A 18 -32.16 -34.08 21.52
CA GLY A 18 -31.09 -34.49 22.43
C GLY A 18 -29.76 -34.36 21.71
N VAL A 19 -28.71 -34.06 22.46
CA VAL A 19 -27.30 -34.08 22.02
C VAL A 19 -26.90 -35.50 21.59
N PRO A 20 -25.99 -35.67 20.62
CA PRO A 20 -25.00 -36.73 20.77
C PRO A 20 -23.56 -36.23 20.66
N ALA A 21 -22.73 -36.96 21.39
CA ALA A 21 -21.33 -36.75 21.66
C ALA A 21 -20.40 -37.36 20.61
N ARG A 22 -19.12 -36.99 20.76
CA ARG A 22 -17.88 -37.52 20.21
C ARG A 22 -17.92 -38.97 19.67
N GLY A 23 -17.31 -39.15 18.49
CA GLY A 23 -16.76 -40.40 17.99
C GLY A 23 -15.47 -40.13 17.20
N SER A 24 -14.37 -40.71 17.64
CA SER A 24 -13.06 -40.82 16.97
C SER A 24 -13.08 -41.92 15.89
N ILE A 25 -11.95 -42.09 15.19
CA ILE A 25 -11.57 -43.15 14.18
C ILE A 25 -11.68 -42.61 12.74
N ASP A 26 -10.73 -42.74 11.82
CA ASP A 26 -9.34 -43.19 11.81
C ASP A 26 -8.66 -42.65 10.53
N SER A 27 -7.33 -42.64 10.58
CA SER A 27 -6.36 -42.53 9.50
C SER A 27 -6.75 -43.09 8.13
N PHE A 28 -6.52 -42.32 7.06
CA PHE A 28 -6.30 -42.83 5.72
C PHE A 28 -4.89 -42.44 5.23
N THR A 29 -3.97 -43.37 5.41
CA THR A 29 -2.72 -43.47 4.64
C THR A 29 -3.00 -44.25 3.37
N GLY A 30 -2.74 -43.66 2.20
CA GLY A 30 -2.78 -44.31 0.89
C GLY A 30 -1.55 -43.95 0.08
N VAL A 31 -0.63 -44.92 -0.02
CA VAL A 31 0.61 -44.88 -0.78
C VAL A 31 0.34 -45.23 -2.25
N ALA A 32 1.04 -44.51 -3.14
CA ALA A 32 1.52 -44.81 -4.50
C ALA A 32 0.75 -45.75 -5.44
N GLU A 33 0.58 -45.32 -6.69
CA GLU A 33 1.09 -46.06 -7.87
C GLU A 33 1.05 -45.20 -9.15
N ARG A 34 2.21 -45.13 -9.84
CA ARG A 34 2.33 -44.69 -11.25
C ARG A 34 2.18 -45.92 -12.16
N PRO A 35 1.79 -45.75 -13.42
CA PRO A 35 2.46 -46.50 -14.47
C PRO A 35 2.84 -45.67 -15.72
N ASN A 36 4.11 -45.83 -16.10
CA ASN A 36 4.74 -45.96 -17.42
C ASN A 36 4.30 -45.14 -18.65
N GLN A 37 5.31 -44.46 -19.20
CA GLN A 37 5.49 -44.14 -20.62
C GLN A 37 5.78 -45.39 -21.47
N PRO A 38 5.67 -45.27 -22.80
CA PRO A 38 6.61 -45.90 -23.72
C PRO A 38 7.35 -44.88 -24.60
N GLU A 39 8.54 -45.31 -25.06
CA GLU A 39 9.59 -44.58 -25.76
C GLU A 39 9.36 -44.40 -27.28
N SER A 40 10.03 -43.36 -27.82
CA SER A 40 10.73 -43.20 -29.11
C SER A 40 10.07 -43.57 -30.45
N GLU A 41 10.10 -42.63 -31.41
CA GLU A 41 10.86 -42.80 -32.67
C GLU A 41 11.04 -41.49 -33.48
N THR A 42 12.30 -41.25 -33.85
CA THR A 42 12.89 -40.61 -35.05
C THR A 42 12.10 -39.64 -35.94
N GLY A 43 12.71 -38.46 -36.19
CA GLY A 43 12.37 -37.58 -37.31
C GLY A 43 13.43 -36.51 -37.56
N VAL A 44 14.34 -36.77 -38.49
CA VAL A 44 15.37 -35.85 -39.01
C VAL A 44 14.71 -34.81 -39.91
N ALA A 45 14.99 -33.51 -39.71
CA ALA A 45 14.90 -32.48 -40.75
C ALA A 45 15.80 -31.27 -40.43
N ALA A 46 16.41 -30.72 -41.47
CA ALA A 46 17.59 -29.86 -41.48
C ALA A 46 17.33 -28.35 -41.28
N LEU A 47 18.41 -27.65 -40.94
CA LEU A 47 18.63 -26.20 -40.77
C LEU A 47 18.25 -25.34 -42.00
N PRO A 48 18.14 -24.00 -41.86
CA PRO A 48 19.33 -23.16 -42.08
C PRO A 48 19.54 -21.96 -41.12
N ASN A 49 20.81 -21.75 -40.79
CA ASN A 49 21.55 -20.49 -40.63
C ASN A 49 20.97 -19.31 -39.83
N LEU A 50 21.53 -19.10 -38.62
CA LEU A 50 21.75 -17.76 -38.06
C LEU A 50 23.21 -17.61 -37.62
N GLY A 51 23.80 -16.50 -38.05
CA GLY A 51 25.24 -16.25 -38.10
C GLY A 51 25.93 -16.12 -36.75
N LYS A 52 27.18 -16.60 -36.73
CA LYS A 52 28.18 -16.38 -35.68
C LYS A 52 28.51 -14.88 -35.60
N CYS A 53 28.21 -14.23 -34.47
CA CYS A 53 28.88 -12.98 -34.11
C CYS A 53 30.25 -13.29 -33.52
N ARG A 54 31.29 -12.76 -34.17
CA ARG A 54 32.69 -12.85 -33.77
C ARG A 54 32.97 -11.89 -32.60
N SER A 55 33.66 -12.38 -31.58
CA SER A 55 34.38 -11.56 -30.61
C SER A 55 35.66 -10.98 -31.24
N VAL A 56 35.88 -9.68 -31.11
CA VAL A 56 37.16 -9.02 -31.43
C VAL A 56 37.71 -8.35 -30.16
N PRO A 57 38.98 -8.56 -29.77
CA PRO A 57 39.56 -8.01 -28.54
C PRO A 57 40.41 -6.75 -28.80
N VAL A 58 40.34 -5.74 -27.93
CA VAL A 58 41.29 -4.61 -27.80
C VAL A 58 41.11 -4.03 -26.39
N ALA A 59 42.07 -3.62 -25.57
CA ALA A 59 43.51 -3.86 -25.45
C ALA A 59 43.88 -3.53 -23.99
N SER A 60 44.98 -4.13 -23.53
CA SER A 60 45.63 -3.87 -22.24
C SER A 60 46.24 -2.46 -22.21
N CYS A 61 46.08 -1.74 -21.08
CA CYS A 61 47.03 -0.70 -20.69
C CYS A 61 47.04 -0.59 -19.16
N ASN A 62 48.13 -1.05 -18.55
CA ASN A 62 48.47 -0.77 -17.15
C ASN A 62 49.13 0.61 -17.09
N LEU A 63 48.76 1.43 -16.09
CA LEU A 63 49.68 2.15 -15.19
C LEU A 63 48.89 3.00 -14.16
N LEU A 64 48.98 2.54 -12.90
CA LEU A 64 49.18 3.25 -11.63
C LEU A 64 48.48 4.60 -11.30
N THR A 65 47.89 4.56 -10.09
CA THR A 65 47.74 5.60 -9.03
C THR A 65 46.47 6.46 -8.89
N SER A 66 45.97 6.38 -7.65
CA SER A 66 45.03 7.25 -6.90
C SER A 66 43.53 6.96 -7.00
N ALA A 67 42.93 6.91 -5.81
CA ALA A 67 41.63 6.38 -5.48
C ALA A 67 40.50 7.41 -5.67
N LEU A 68 39.43 7.03 -6.37
CA LEU A 68 38.08 7.61 -6.31
C LEU A 68 37.04 6.51 -6.64
N PRO A 69 35.82 6.57 -6.10
CA PRO A 69 34.83 5.51 -6.27
C PRO A 69 34.33 5.43 -7.72
N ARG A 70 34.09 4.20 -8.15
CA ARG A 70 33.84 3.77 -9.54
C ARG A 70 32.68 4.54 -10.19
N CYS A 71 32.99 5.28 -11.26
CA CYS A 71 32.02 5.70 -12.26
C CYS A 71 31.30 4.48 -12.85
N SER A 72 29.97 4.47 -12.80
CA SER A 72 29.15 3.51 -13.52
C SER A 72 29.33 3.69 -15.03
N VAL A 73 29.53 2.57 -15.71
CA VAL A 73 29.66 2.47 -17.17
C VAL A 73 28.39 3.04 -17.83
N ALA A 74 28.53 4.10 -18.61
CA ALA A 74 27.48 4.54 -19.52
C ALA A 74 27.41 3.55 -20.69
N GLN A 75 26.51 2.57 -20.62
CA GLN A 75 26.15 1.76 -21.80
C GLN A 75 25.13 2.54 -22.62
N SER A 76 25.57 3.05 -23.78
CA SER A 76 24.68 3.64 -24.78
C SER A 76 23.91 2.53 -25.50
N TRP A 77 22.59 2.46 -25.30
CA TRP A 77 21.70 1.70 -26.17
C TRP A 77 21.16 2.63 -27.25
N GLN A 78 21.56 2.41 -28.51
CA GLN A 78 20.94 3.06 -29.66
C GLN A 78 19.68 2.27 -30.06
N LEU A 79 18.50 2.88 -29.91
CA LEU A 79 17.28 2.40 -30.57
C LEU A 79 17.26 2.88 -32.03
N PRO A 80 16.58 2.18 -32.96
CA PRO A 80 16.62 2.47 -34.40
C PRO A 80 15.98 3.80 -34.86
N SER A 81 15.55 4.68 -33.95
CA SER A 81 14.69 5.82 -34.28
C SER A 81 15.30 7.22 -34.04
N GLY A 82 16.58 7.34 -33.73
CA GLY A 82 17.29 8.64 -33.78
C GLY A 82 16.84 9.72 -32.79
N VAL A 83 16.00 9.40 -31.80
CA VAL A 83 15.59 10.34 -30.74
C VAL A 83 16.59 10.28 -29.58
N CYS A 84 17.42 11.32 -29.45
CA CYS A 84 18.25 11.53 -28.27
C CYS A 84 17.35 11.94 -27.09
N ARG A 85 17.02 11.00 -26.20
CA ARG A 85 16.35 11.34 -24.93
C ARG A 85 17.37 11.94 -23.98
N ARG A 86 17.01 13.07 -23.36
CA ARG A 86 17.75 13.62 -22.21
C ARG A 86 17.64 12.60 -21.07
N LEU A 87 18.76 11.95 -20.73
CA LEU A 87 18.86 11.08 -19.57
C LEU A 87 18.72 11.96 -18.32
N VAL A 88 17.55 11.95 -17.69
CA VAL A 88 17.39 12.50 -16.35
C VAL A 88 18.13 11.55 -15.42
N THR A 89 19.19 12.04 -14.80
CA THR A 89 19.99 11.26 -13.84
C THR A 89 19.20 11.22 -12.53
N VAL A 90 18.45 10.15 -12.32
CA VAL A 90 17.77 9.87 -11.03
C VAL A 90 18.82 9.33 -10.06
N ARG A 91 18.92 9.91 -8.86
CA ARG A 91 19.86 9.43 -7.83
C ARG A 91 19.29 8.18 -7.14
N GLU A 92 20.13 7.22 -6.72
CA GLU A 92 19.69 6.01 -5.97
C GLU A 92 18.81 6.36 -4.76
N ASP A 93 19.11 7.49 -4.08
CA ASP A 93 18.37 8.05 -2.95
C ASP A 93 16.89 8.39 -3.30
N GLU A 94 16.64 8.90 -4.51
CA GLU A 94 15.30 9.29 -4.99
C GLU A 94 14.39 8.09 -5.31
N THR A 95 14.98 6.88 -5.39
CA THR A 95 14.22 5.65 -5.60
C THR A 95 13.61 5.11 -4.31
N VAL A 96 14.12 5.53 -3.16
CA VAL A 96 13.72 5.08 -1.82
C VAL A 96 13.02 6.20 -1.04
N HIS A 97 13.52 7.43 -1.16
CA HIS A 97 12.98 8.61 -0.50
C HIS A 97 12.21 9.50 -1.49
N PRO A 98 11.03 10.03 -1.11
CA PRO A 98 10.30 10.94 -1.97
C PRO A 98 11.00 12.28 -2.10
N ARG A 99 10.93 12.87 -3.28
CA ARG A 99 11.13 14.30 -3.47
C ARG A 99 9.84 15.04 -3.15
N LEU A 100 9.86 15.91 -2.14
CA LEU A 100 8.77 16.85 -1.86
C LEU A 100 8.86 18.02 -2.86
N THR A 101 7.76 18.28 -3.54
CA THR A 101 7.59 19.39 -4.48
C THR A 101 6.17 19.96 -4.34
N ALA A 102 5.82 20.95 -5.16
CA ALA A 102 4.46 21.46 -5.22
C ALA A 102 4.01 21.66 -6.68
N ARG A 103 2.70 21.65 -6.87
CA ARG A 103 2.05 22.10 -8.11
C ARG A 103 1.17 23.31 -7.79
N VAL A 104 0.89 24.13 -8.79
CA VAL A 104 -0.06 25.25 -8.66
C VAL A 104 -1.37 24.88 -9.32
N GLU A 105 -2.46 24.91 -8.55
CA GLU A 105 -3.81 24.60 -9.02
C GLU A 105 -4.77 25.65 -8.46
N ARG A 106 -5.50 26.37 -9.33
CA ARG A 106 -6.42 27.47 -8.94
C ARG A 106 -5.75 28.49 -7.99
N ALA A 107 -4.51 28.88 -8.30
CA ALA A 107 -3.66 29.77 -7.49
C ALA A 107 -3.27 29.26 -6.09
N ARG A 108 -3.57 28.00 -5.76
CA ARG A 108 -3.09 27.33 -4.53
C ARG A 108 -1.83 26.53 -4.85
N SER A 109 -0.80 26.67 -4.01
CA SER A 109 0.36 25.78 -4.04
C SER A 109 0.01 24.51 -3.26
N LEU A 110 -0.03 23.37 -3.93
CA LEU A 110 -0.41 22.09 -3.36
C LEU A 110 0.79 21.13 -3.35
N PRO A 111 1.21 20.63 -2.18
CA PRO A 111 2.37 19.76 -2.09
C PRO A 111 2.12 18.40 -2.73
N VAL A 112 3.19 17.80 -3.24
CA VAL A 112 3.22 16.49 -3.89
C VAL A 112 4.51 15.79 -3.51
N LEU A 113 4.39 14.53 -3.08
CA LEU A 113 5.53 13.62 -2.93
C LEU A 113 5.69 12.84 -4.24
N VAL A 114 6.91 12.81 -4.76
CA VAL A 114 7.26 12.13 -6.01
C VAL A 114 8.39 11.15 -5.75
N TRP A 115 8.16 9.88 -6.08
CA TRP A 115 9.22 8.88 -6.26
C TRP A 115 9.40 8.69 -7.76
N GLN A 116 10.61 8.91 -8.25
CA GLN A 116 10.98 8.62 -9.62
C GLN A 116 12.06 7.55 -9.59
N PHE A 117 11.86 6.46 -10.32
CA PHE A 117 12.78 5.34 -10.26
C PHE A 117 13.77 5.40 -11.42
N ALA A 118 15.06 5.22 -11.11
CA ALA A 118 16.11 5.11 -12.12
C ALA A 118 15.89 3.88 -13.02
N GLU A 119 15.41 2.80 -12.42
CA GLU A 119 15.02 1.56 -13.08
C GLU A 119 13.56 1.23 -12.73
N PRO A 120 12.78 0.65 -13.65
CA PRO A 120 11.41 0.27 -13.36
C PRO A 120 11.30 -0.65 -12.15
N ARG A 121 10.31 -0.43 -11.31
CA ARG A 121 10.04 -1.21 -10.09
C ARG A 121 8.77 -2.04 -10.27
N LEU A 122 8.75 -3.24 -9.72
CA LEU A 122 7.53 -4.02 -9.60
C LEU A 122 6.73 -3.49 -8.40
N CYS A 123 5.52 -3.02 -8.65
CA CYS A 123 4.65 -2.44 -7.62
C CYS A 123 3.37 -3.25 -7.45
N ILE A 124 2.83 -3.25 -6.23
CA ILE A 124 1.40 -3.47 -5.97
C ILE A 124 0.82 -2.18 -5.38
N SER A 125 -0.35 -1.77 -5.83
CA SER A 125 -0.98 -0.51 -5.43
C SER A 125 -2.49 -0.66 -5.22
N SER A 126 -3.03 -0.01 -4.19
CA SER A 126 -4.47 0.23 -4.03
C SER A 126 -4.90 1.64 -4.46
N GLY A 127 -3.99 2.43 -5.03
CA GLY A 127 -4.25 3.79 -5.46
C GLY A 127 -5.18 3.88 -6.68
N PRO A 128 -5.89 5.02 -6.85
CA PRO A 128 -6.80 5.23 -7.98
C PRO A 128 -6.11 5.19 -9.35
N LEU A 129 -4.83 5.57 -9.43
CA LEU A 129 -4.02 5.37 -10.65
C LEU A 129 -3.02 4.23 -10.45
N GLY A 130 -2.98 3.32 -11.42
CA GLY A 130 -1.97 2.25 -11.47
C GLY A 130 -2.17 1.16 -10.40
N GLY A 131 -3.41 0.98 -9.92
CA GLY A 131 -3.80 -0.07 -8.98
C GLY A 131 -3.54 -1.49 -9.51
N GLY A 132 -3.51 -2.46 -8.58
CA GLY A 132 -3.09 -3.83 -8.85
C GLY A 132 -1.58 -3.98 -8.92
N ILE A 133 -1.11 -5.09 -9.49
CA ILE A 133 0.31 -5.39 -9.66
C ILE A 133 0.80 -4.92 -11.03
N GLY A 134 2.00 -4.34 -11.09
CA GLY A 134 2.70 -4.16 -12.36
C GLY A 134 3.96 -3.32 -12.25
N VAL A 135 4.68 -3.25 -13.36
CA VAL A 135 5.92 -2.47 -13.47
C VAL A 135 5.60 -0.97 -13.58
N ARG A 136 6.30 -0.14 -12.79
CA ARG A 136 6.09 1.31 -12.69
C ARG A 136 7.44 2.04 -12.69
N GLY A 137 7.47 3.22 -13.32
CA GLY A 137 8.62 4.12 -13.32
C GLY A 137 8.57 5.21 -12.25
N TRP A 138 7.41 5.41 -11.63
CA TRP A 138 7.21 6.45 -10.62
C TRP A 138 6.00 6.18 -9.72
N VAL A 139 5.99 6.84 -8.56
CA VAL A 139 4.85 6.93 -7.63
C VAL A 139 4.63 8.40 -7.28
N VAL A 140 3.38 8.84 -7.18
CA VAL A 140 3.03 10.15 -6.63
C VAL A 140 2.01 10.02 -5.50
N ASN A 141 2.15 10.86 -4.48
CA ASN A 141 1.13 11.09 -3.45
C ASN A 141 0.87 12.60 -3.37
N ALA A 142 -0.29 13.05 -3.85
CA ALA A 142 -0.57 14.46 -4.06
C ALA A 142 -1.65 14.98 -3.12
N THR A 143 -1.40 16.15 -2.51
CA THR A 143 -2.42 16.87 -1.76
C THR A 143 -3.48 17.42 -2.72
N VAL A 144 -4.75 17.19 -2.42
CA VAL A 144 -5.90 17.84 -3.04
C VAL A 144 -6.58 18.78 -2.06
N PRO A 145 -7.30 19.80 -2.53
CA PRO A 145 -8.11 20.63 -1.65
C PRO A 145 -9.17 19.83 -0.88
N LEU A 146 -9.65 20.36 0.25
CA LEU A 146 -10.74 19.74 1.03
C LEU A 146 -12.05 19.65 0.23
N ASP A 147 -12.26 20.58 -0.71
CA ASP A 147 -13.39 20.66 -1.63
C ASP A 147 -13.17 19.84 -2.92
N TYR A 148 -12.27 18.85 -2.90
CA TYR A 148 -12.03 17.99 -4.05
C TYR A 148 -13.23 17.09 -4.37
N ASP A 149 -13.84 17.28 -5.54
CA ASP A 149 -15.08 16.65 -5.98
C ASP A 149 -14.99 15.96 -7.35
N ARG A 150 -13.78 15.87 -7.93
CA ARG A 150 -13.56 15.21 -9.23
C ARG A 150 -13.94 13.73 -9.17
N THR A 151 -14.68 13.28 -10.19
CA THR A 151 -15.09 11.88 -10.38
C THR A 151 -14.10 11.06 -11.21
N ASP A 152 -13.00 11.67 -11.67
CA ASP A 152 -11.97 11.10 -12.54
C ASP A 152 -10.56 11.18 -11.90
N PRO A 153 -10.34 10.63 -10.69
CA PRO A 153 -9.10 10.81 -9.93
C PRO A 153 -7.86 10.22 -10.63
N ASP A 154 -8.03 9.16 -11.42
CA ASP A 154 -6.97 8.57 -12.24
C ASP A 154 -6.48 9.52 -13.34
N ARG A 155 -7.42 10.15 -14.06
CA ARG A 155 -7.12 11.17 -15.06
C ARG A 155 -6.44 12.39 -14.44
N HIS A 156 -6.92 12.84 -13.28
CA HIS A 156 -6.27 13.92 -12.56
C HIS A 156 -4.82 13.58 -12.19
N LEU A 157 -4.56 12.37 -11.72
CA LEU A 157 -3.21 11.92 -11.40
C LEU A 157 -2.30 11.84 -12.63
N ILE A 158 -2.83 11.52 -13.81
CA ILE A 158 -2.09 11.59 -15.08
C ILE A 158 -1.72 13.04 -15.40
N GLU A 159 -2.64 13.99 -15.21
CA GLU A 159 -2.38 15.43 -15.40
C GLU A 159 -1.30 15.93 -14.43
N ILE A 160 -1.37 15.54 -13.15
CA ILE A 160 -0.34 15.85 -12.14
C ILE A 160 1.02 15.28 -12.56
N ALA A 161 1.06 14.01 -12.97
CA ALA A 161 2.29 13.35 -13.39
C ALA A 161 2.91 14.02 -14.62
N ALA A 162 2.08 14.40 -15.60
CA ALA A 162 2.52 15.14 -16.78
C ALA A 162 3.10 16.52 -16.42
N GLY A 163 2.52 17.21 -15.42
CA GLY A 163 3.04 18.48 -14.91
C GLY A 163 4.43 18.38 -14.27
N PHE A 164 4.87 17.19 -13.88
CA PHE A 164 6.22 16.90 -13.38
C PHE A 164 7.10 16.15 -14.39
N GLU A 165 6.65 16.05 -15.65
CA GLU A 165 7.36 15.33 -16.72
C GLU A 165 7.66 13.86 -16.37
N LEU A 166 6.78 13.22 -15.58
CA LEU A 166 6.92 11.81 -15.23
C LEU A 166 6.52 10.93 -16.43
N ILE A 167 7.46 10.12 -16.91
CA ILE A 167 7.30 9.34 -18.13
C ILE A 167 6.91 7.90 -17.80
N GLY A 168 5.97 7.35 -18.56
CA GLY A 168 5.58 5.94 -18.49
C GLY A 168 4.51 5.65 -17.44
N THR A 169 4.37 4.37 -17.09
CA THR A 169 3.37 3.91 -16.12
C THR A 169 3.80 4.25 -14.69
N GLY A 170 2.84 4.66 -13.86
CA GLY A 170 3.08 4.97 -12.46
C GLY A 170 1.90 4.63 -11.57
N CYS A 171 2.10 4.79 -10.27
CA CYS A 171 1.04 4.72 -9.27
C CYS A 171 0.75 6.12 -8.73
N GLY A 172 -0.52 6.45 -8.53
CA GLY A 172 -0.92 7.75 -8.02
C GLY A 172 -1.89 7.63 -6.87
N LEU A 173 -1.59 8.35 -5.79
CA LEU A 173 -2.40 8.49 -4.59
C LEU A 173 -2.83 9.97 -4.45
N LEU A 174 -4.04 10.19 -3.95
CA LEU A 174 -4.55 11.50 -3.60
C LEU A 174 -4.87 11.54 -2.11
N THR A 175 -4.76 12.71 -1.50
CA THR A 175 -5.18 12.92 -0.11
C THR A 175 -5.49 14.38 0.15
N ALA A 176 -6.47 14.67 1.01
CA ALA A 176 -6.68 16.03 1.50
C ALA A 176 -5.68 16.45 2.60
N VAL A 177 -4.80 15.53 3.01
CA VAL A 177 -3.72 15.79 3.97
C VAL A 177 -2.60 16.56 3.28
N ASP A 178 -2.00 17.51 4.01
CA ASP A 178 -0.75 18.13 3.59
C ASP A 178 0.39 17.09 3.58
N VAL A 179 0.78 16.64 2.39
CA VAL A 179 1.80 15.60 2.23
C VAL A 179 3.20 16.07 2.60
N SER A 180 3.43 17.36 2.87
CA SER A 180 4.69 17.84 3.46
C SER A 180 4.89 17.34 4.90
N ARG A 181 3.82 16.93 5.58
CA ARG A 181 3.84 16.34 6.94
C ARG A 181 4.02 14.83 6.93
N TYR A 182 4.63 14.28 5.89
CA TYR A 182 4.91 12.85 5.80
C TYR A 182 5.98 12.42 6.81
N HIS A 183 5.89 11.17 7.24
CA HIS A 183 6.88 10.54 8.09
C HIS A 183 7.52 9.37 7.37
N VAL A 184 8.83 9.22 7.56
CA VAL A 184 9.62 8.11 7.00
C VAL A 184 10.20 7.29 8.14
N ALA A 185 10.13 5.98 8.03
CA ALA A 185 10.84 5.06 8.90
C ALA A 185 11.46 3.93 8.07
N ALA A 186 12.51 3.32 8.61
CA ALA A 186 13.25 2.26 7.95
C ALA A 186 13.54 1.11 8.91
N ASP A 187 13.57 -0.11 8.37
CA ASP A 187 14.04 -1.30 9.07
C ASP A 187 14.82 -2.19 8.11
N THR A 188 16.12 -2.33 8.37
CA THR A 188 17.02 -3.28 7.67
C THR A 188 16.85 -3.27 6.15
N GLY A 189 16.89 -2.07 5.54
CA GLY A 189 16.80 -1.86 4.09
C GLY A 189 15.39 -1.70 3.53
N VAL A 190 14.34 -1.98 4.30
CA VAL A 190 12.95 -1.59 3.96
C VAL A 190 12.69 -0.16 4.44
N VAL A 191 12.09 0.67 3.59
CA VAL A 191 11.72 2.05 3.93
C VAL A 191 10.23 2.24 3.71
N ALA A 192 9.54 2.84 4.67
CA ALA A 192 8.13 3.21 4.56
C ALA A 192 7.96 4.71 4.75
N ALA A 193 7.22 5.34 3.85
CA ALA A 193 6.74 6.71 3.96
C ALA A 193 5.23 6.70 4.18
N ALA A 194 4.75 7.45 5.17
CA ALA A 194 3.33 7.56 5.48
C ALA A 194 2.89 9.02 5.56
N THR A 195 1.75 9.34 4.97
CA THR A 195 1.01 10.59 5.22
C THR A 195 -0.27 10.23 5.95
N VAL A 196 -0.45 10.76 7.15
CA VAL A 196 -1.51 10.35 8.08
C VAL A 196 -2.43 11.53 8.35
N GLY A 197 -3.72 11.37 8.02
CA GLY A 197 -4.79 12.30 8.35
C GLY A 197 -5.94 11.61 9.04
N LEU A 198 -6.15 11.91 10.32
CA LEU A 198 -7.13 11.24 11.18
C LEU A 198 -8.35 12.14 11.42
N SER A 199 -8.82 12.82 10.39
CA SER A 199 -10.04 13.65 10.48
C SER A 199 -11.29 12.81 10.76
N HIS A 200 -11.41 11.63 10.14
CA HIS A 200 -12.51 10.67 10.31
C HIS A 200 -11.97 9.23 10.34
N PRO A 201 -11.31 8.81 11.43
CA PRO A 201 -10.84 7.44 11.59
C PRO A 201 -12.04 6.50 11.78
N THR A 202 -12.02 5.34 11.14
CA THR A 202 -13.17 4.42 11.09
C THR A 202 -12.77 2.94 11.25
N TRP A 203 -13.74 2.14 11.67
CA TRP A 203 -13.64 0.68 11.68
C TRP A 203 -14.06 0.14 10.31
N ALA A 204 -13.24 -0.73 9.72
CA ALA A 204 -13.50 -1.28 8.38
C ALA A 204 -14.81 -2.08 8.30
N ALA A 205 -15.25 -2.68 9.42
CA ALA A 205 -16.51 -3.44 9.51
C ALA A 205 -17.66 -2.64 10.16
N ALA A 206 -17.55 -1.31 10.22
CA ALA A 206 -18.63 -0.47 10.72
C ALA A 206 -19.84 -0.48 9.75
N PRO A 207 -21.09 -0.38 10.24
CA PRO A 207 -22.26 -0.24 9.37
C PRO A 207 -22.19 1.02 8.49
N ASP A 208 -22.78 0.99 7.29
CA ASP A 208 -22.69 2.05 6.25
C ASP A 208 -23.08 3.47 6.69
N ARG A 209 -23.82 3.62 7.80
CA ARG A 209 -24.27 4.92 8.37
C ARG A 209 -23.38 5.44 9.49
N HIS A 210 -22.16 4.92 9.57
CA HIS A 210 -21.31 5.03 10.75
C HIS A 210 -19.92 5.59 10.44
N PHE A 211 -19.85 6.59 9.55
CA PHE A 211 -18.66 7.44 9.42
C PHE A 211 -18.46 8.16 10.76
N ARG A 212 -17.55 7.65 11.60
CA ARG A 212 -17.32 8.13 12.97
C ARG A 212 -16.28 9.25 12.98
N GLY A 213 -16.52 10.29 13.77
CA GLY A 213 -15.46 11.15 14.28
C GLY A 213 -15.21 10.78 15.74
N GLU A 214 -14.22 9.95 16.03
CA GLU A 214 -13.75 9.78 17.41
C GLU A 214 -12.64 10.82 17.65
N LEU A 215 -12.93 11.84 18.47
CA LEU A 215 -11.90 12.75 18.98
C LEU A 215 -10.98 11.95 19.91
N PRO A 216 -9.64 12.05 19.78
CA PRO A 216 -8.72 11.38 20.69
C PRO A 216 -9.03 11.81 22.12
N SER A 217 -9.69 10.94 22.88
CA SER A 217 -9.88 11.15 24.31
C SER A 217 -8.52 10.82 24.92
N GLY A 218 -7.89 11.79 25.58
CA GLY A 218 -6.57 11.62 26.23
C GLY A 218 -6.54 10.60 27.38
N ALA A 219 -7.40 9.59 27.37
CA ALA A 219 -7.44 8.48 28.31
C ALA A 219 -6.93 7.22 27.59
N GLY A 220 -5.68 6.84 27.88
CA GLY A 220 -5.14 5.56 27.43
C GLY A 220 -5.95 4.41 28.03
N THR A 221 -6.60 3.62 27.19
CA THR A 221 -7.19 2.34 27.63
C THR A 221 -6.13 1.27 27.59
N ALA A 222 -5.61 0.90 28.76
CA ALA A 222 -4.67 -0.19 28.96
C ALA A 222 -5.41 -1.54 28.83
N GLY A 223 -5.71 -1.96 27.60
CA GLY A 223 -6.15 -3.34 27.33
C GLY A 223 -7.16 -3.48 26.19
N PHE A 224 -7.05 -4.59 25.45
CA PHE A 224 -8.04 -5.06 24.47
C PHE A 224 -9.43 -5.34 25.08
N ALA A 225 -9.53 -5.48 26.41
CA ALA A 225 -10.72 -5.98 27.11
C ALA A 225 -11.74 -4.89 27.49
N ASP A 226 -11.32 -3.62 27.59
CA ASP A 226 -12.23 -2.52 27.92
C ASP A 226 -12.79 -1.90 26.64
N PHE A 227 -13.65 -2.65 25.97
CA PHE A 227 -14.69 -2.05 25.14
C PHE A 227 -15.67 -1.35 26.09
N GLN A 228 -15.29 -0.20 26.64
CA GLN A 228 -16.30 0.74 27.12
C GLN A 228 -17.21 1.06 25.93
N THR A 229 -18.49 0.83 26.11
CA THR A 229 -19.54 1.29 25.19
C THR A 229 -19.46 2.81 25.16
N VAL A 230 -18.66 3.36 24.24
CA VAL A 230 -18.62 4.79 23.99
C VAL A 230 -19.97 5.16 23.39
N GLU A 231 -20.75 5.99 24.10
CA GLU A 231 -22.04 6.45 23.60
C GLU A 231 -21.84 7.24 22.30
N TYR A 232 -22.58 6.80 21.29
CA TYR A 232 -22.37 7.17 19.90
C TYR A 232 -23.32 8.29 19.48
N ARG A 233 -22.79 9.31 18.79
CA ARG A 233 -23.62 10.27 18.04
C ARG A 233 -23.45 10.07 16.54
N PRO A 234 -24.52 9.78 15.77
CA PRO A 234 -24.48 9.82 14.32
C PRO A 234 -24.01 11.20 13.80
N LEU A 235 -23.27 11.22 12.69
CA LEU A 235 -23.09 12.47 11.93
C LEU A 235 -24.47 12.97 11.50
N ILE A 236 -24.77 14.24 11.77
CA ILE A 236 -26.01 14.88 11.38
C ILE A 236 -25.78 15.79 10.18
N ALA A 237 -26.84 16.07 9.41
CA ALA A 237 -26.78 17.04 8.33
C ALA A 237 -26.29 18.40 8.88
N GLY A 238 -25.07 18.81 8.49
CA GLY A 238 -24.39 19.99 9.02
C GLY A 238 -22.97 19.73 9.54
N ASP A 239 -22.59 18.47 9.80
CA ASP A 239 -21.21 18.13 10.16
C ASP A 239 -20.28 18.25 8.92
N GLU A 240 -19.20 19.03 9.01
CA GLU A 240 -18.20 19.16 7.94
C GLU A 240 -17.56 17.79 7.64
N HIS A 241 -17.73 17.29 6.40
CA HIS A 241 -17.03 16.09 5.94
C HIS A 241 -15.54 16.38 5.78
N ARG A 242 -14.76 16.23 6.86
CA ARG A 242 -13.30 16.37 6.82
C ARG A 242 -12.67 15.06 6.36
N VAL A 243 -12.38 14.88 5.08
CA VAL A 243 -11.80 13.62 4.58
C VAL A 243 -10.50 13.27 5.35
N GLY A 244 -10.44 12.06 5.91
CA GLY A 244 -9.23 11.48 6.49
C GLY A 244 -8.61 10.50 5.50
N THR A 245 -7.29 10.35 5.52
CA THR A 245 -6.55 9.45 4.63
C THR A 245 -5.25 9.02 5.28
N ILE A 246 -4.92 7.73 5.17
CA ILE A 246 -3.58 7.21 5.46
C ILE A 246 -3.02 6.60 4.17
N ASN A 247 -2.08 7.31 3.54
CA ASN A 247 -1.36 6.81 2.36
C ASN A 247 0.03 6.31 2.78
N ILE A 248 0.41 5.11 2.33
CA ILE A 248 1.68 4.46 2.70
C ILE A 248 2.39 4.03 1.40
N VAL A 249 3.68 4.34 1.29
CA VAL A 249 4.56 3.87 0.21
C VAL A 249 5.73 3.12 0.84
N VAL A 250 5.97 1.87 0.42
CA VAL A 250 6.99 0.98 0.98
C VAL A 250 7.98 0.54 -0.09
N ALA A 251 9.25 0.87 0.11
CA ALA A 251 10.38 0.42 -0.69
C ALA A 251 10.98 -0.85 -0.09
N VAL A 252 11.00 -1.93 -0.86
CA VAL A 252 11.62 -3.22 -0.48
C VAL A 252 12.88 -3.43 -1.32
N PRO A 253 14.03 -3.82 -0.74
CA PRO A 253 15.29 -3.88 -1.48
C PRO A 253 15.45 -5.15 -2.33
N VAL A 254 14.61 -6.16 -2.13
CA VAL A 254 14.64 -7.44 -2.85
C VAL A 254 13.39 -7.67 -3.67
N ARG A 255 13.49 -8.46 -4.73
CA ARG A 255 12.36 -8.89 -5.54
C ARG A 255 11.35 -9.65 -4.69
N LEU A 256 10.11 -9.24 -4.75
CA LEU A 256 8.99 -9.99 -4.20
C LEU A 256 8.26 -10.73 -5.33
N SER A 257 7.80 -11.95 -5.06
CA SER A 257 6.80 -12.61 -5.91
C SER A 257 5.44 -11.88 -5.82
N GLU A 258 4.55 -12.13 -6.77
CA GLU A 258 3.20 -11.52 -6.75
C GLU A 258 2.42 -11.89 -5.48
N ALA A 259 2.52 -13.14 -5.02
CA ALA A 259 1.92 -13.58 -3.76
C ALA A 259 2.53 -12.87 -2.55
N ALA A 260 3.85 -12.69 -2.52
CA ALA A 260 4.52 -11.93 -1.48
C ALA A 260 4.11 -10.46 -1.47
N LEU A 261 3.89 -9.83 -2.63
CA LEU A 261 3.36 -8.47 -2.73
C LEU A 261 1.96 -8.35 -2.14
N VAL A 262 1.07 -9.31 -2.43
CA VAL A 262 -0.27 -9.35 -1.82
C VAL A 262 -0.18 -9.51 -0.30
N ASN A 263 0.66 -10.42 0.19
CA ASN A 263 0.89 -10.57 1.63
C ASN A 263 1.50 -9.31 2.26
N ALA A 264 2.39 -8.62 1.57
CA ALA A 264 3.00 -7.39 2.07
C ALA A 264 1.98 -6.28 2.29
N VAL A 265 0.94 -6.17 1.44
CA VAL A 265 -0.16 -5.22 1.64
C VAL A 265 -0.97 -5.56 2.90
N ALA A 266 -1.23 -6.85 3.15
CA ALA A 266 -1.88 -7.29 4.38
C ALA A 266 -1.03 -6.96 5.62
N THR A 267 0.27 -7.28 5.58
CA THR A 267 1.23 -6.97 6.64
C THR A 267 1.33 -5.47 6.93
N ALA A 268 1.39 -4.63 5.90
CA ALA A 268 1.39 -3.17 6.05
C ALA A 268 0.07 -2.67 6.66
N THR A 269 -1.06 -3.30 6.31
CA THR A 269 -2.36 -2.99 6.90
C THR A 269 -2.41 -3.35 8.39
N GLU A 270 -1.96 -4.54 8.77
CA GLU A 270 -1.88 -4.97 10.18
C GLU A 270 -0.98 -4.02 11.00
N ALA A 271 0.19 -3.67 10.47
CA ALA A 271 1.11 -2.73 11.11
C ALA A 271 0.52 -1.33 11.28
N LYS A 272 -0.21 -0.83 10.28
CA LYS A 272 -0.96 0.44 10.36
C LYS A 272 -1.99 0.37 11.48
N VAL A 273 -2.79 -0.70 11.56
CA VAL A 273 -3.81 -0.88 12.62
C VAL A 273 -3.16 -0.91 14.00
N GLN A 274 -2.04 -1.64 14.15
CA GLN A 274 -1.28 -1.67 15.39
C GLN A 274 -0.80 -0.27 15.79
N ALA A 275 -0.24 0.51 14.85
CA ALA A 275 0.20 1.87 15.09
C ALA A 275 -0.94 2.80 15.52
N LEU A 276 -2.12 2.69 14.89
CA LEU A 276 -3.31 3.46 15.29
C LEU A 276 -3.74 3.10 16.71
N TYR A 277 -3.81 1.80 17.03
CA TYR A 277 -4.17 1.32 18.36
C TYR A 277 -3.22 1.87 19.44
N GLU A 278 -1.90 1.78 19.21
CA GLU A 278 -0.88 2.29 20.13
C GLU A 278 -0.90 3.83 20.26
N ALA A 279 -1.34 4.54 19.21
CA ALA A 279 -1.59 5.99 19.27
C ALA A 279 -2.89 6.36 20.00
N GLY A 280 -3.65 5.38 20.51
CA GLY A 280 -4.95 5.60 21.15
C GLY A 280 -6.10 5.85 20.17
N VAL A 281 -5.89 5.59 18.88
CA VAL A 281 -6.90 5.77 17.83
C VAL A 281 -7.67 4.47 17.65
N ARG A 282 -8.96 4.51 18.00
CA ARG A 282 -9.88 3.38 17.89
C ARG A 282 -10.42 3.25 16.46
N ALA A 283 -9.55 2.84 15.55
CA ALA A 283 -9.89 2.62 14.15
C ALA A 283 -8.92 1.65 13.49
N THR A 284 -9.33 1.09 12.36
CA THR A 284 -8.44 0.29 11.50
C THR A 284 -7.85 1.11 10.35
N GLY A 285 -8.32 2.35 10.16
CA GLY A 285 -7.94 3.20 9.05
C GLY A 285 -8.87 4.39 8.89
N THR A 286 -8.89 4.96 7.69
CA THR A 286 -9.82 6.00 7.27
C THR A 286 -10.61 5.58 6.03
N ALA A 287 -11.48 6.45 5.52
CA ALA A 287 -12.33 6.14 4.37
C ALA A 287 -11.57 5.90 3.06
N SER A 288 -10.36 6.44 2.91
CA SER A 288 -9.63 6.44 1.63
C SER A 288 -8.15 6.05 1.74
N ASP A 289 -7.81 5.22 2.74
CA ASP A 289 -6.43 4.72 2.89
C ASP A 289 -5.92 4.04 1.62
N ALA A 290 -4.65 4.27 1.28
CA ALA A 290 -4.01 3.61 0.15
C ALA A 290 -2.57 3.14 0.44
N ILE A 291 -2.16 2.05 -0.18
CA ILE A 291 -0.84 1.44 0.01
C ILE A 291 -0.19 1.19 -1.35
N VAL A 292 1.09 1.51 -1.45
CA VAL A 292 1.98 1.08 -2.54
C VAL A 292 3.15 0.32 -1.93
N VAL A 293 3.44 -0.88 -2.40
CA VAL A 293 4.70 -1.60 -2.10
C VAL A 293 5.44 -1.79 -3.40
N HIS A 294 6.72 -1.40 -3.47
CA HIS A 294 7.54 -1.52 -4.66
C HIS A 294 8.89 -2.20 -4.40
N CYS A 295 9.31 -3.03 -5.33
CA CYS A 295 10.52 -3.85 -5.28
C CYS A 295 11.25 -3.88 -6.65
N PRO A 296 12.51 -4.34 -6.75
CA PRO A 296 13.18 -4.57 -8.04
C PRO A 296 12.35 -5.48 -8.95
N THR A 297 12.53 -5.38 -10.27
CA THR A 297 11.83 -6.25 -11.25
C THR A 297 12.58 -7.54 -11.55
N ASP A 298 13.80 -7.70 -11.08
CA ASP A 298 14.72 -8.80 -11.37
C ASP A 298 15.31 -9.37 -10.07
N GLY A 299 16.07 -10.47 -10.19
CA GLY A 299 16.58 -11.23 -9.04
C GLY A 299 15.65 -12.35 -8.55
N THR A 300 16.16 -13.18 -7.65
CA THR A 300 15.42 -14.30 -7.07
C THR A 300 14.27 -13.77 -6.19
N PRO A 301 13.01 -14.13 -6.47
CA PRO A 301 11.88 -13.58 -5.75
C PRO A 301 11.73 -14.21 -4.36
N GLU A 302 11.58 -13.37 -3.35
CA GLU A 302 11.06 -13.77 -2.06
C GLU A 302 9.59 -14.19 -2.19
N THR A 303 9.27 -15.32 -1.57
CA THR A 303 7.95 -15.97 -1.72
C THR A 303 6.94 -15.55 -0.66
N TYR A 304 7.39 -14.93 0.44
CA TYR A 304 6.55 -14.59 1.58
C TYR A 304 6.66 -13.12 1.97
N GLY A 305 5.52 -12.44 2.06
CA GLY A 305 5.41 -11.05 2.54
C GLY A 305 4.72 -10.88 3.89
N GLY A 306 4.41 -11.98 4.59
CA GLY A 306 3.70 -11.97 5.87
C GLY A 306 4.58 -11.51 7.06
N PRO A 307 4.00 -11.09 8.20
CA PRO A 307 4.73 -10.47 9.32
C PRO A 307 5.81 -11.35 9.98
N ARG A 308 5.86 -12.64 9.65
CA ARG A 308 6.86 -13.60 10.13
C ARG A 308 7.92 -13.97 9.09
N SER A 309 7.78 -13.54 7.84
CA SER A 309 8.85 -13.66 6.85
C SER A 309 9.92 -12.59 7.11
N GLU A 310 11.12 -12.80 6.57
CA GLU A 310 12.23 -11.86 6.73
C GLU A 310 11.83 -10.44 6.31
N PHE A 311 11.37 -10.26 5.08
CA PHE A 311 10.99 -8.94 4.57
C PHE A 311 9.62 -8.47 5.05
N GLY A 312 8.67 -9.37 5.29
CA GLY A 312 7.37 -8.97 5.83
C GLY A 312 7.49 -8.41 7.26
N ALA A 313 8.33 -8.99 8.12
CA ALA A 313 8.58 -8.44 9.45
C ALA A 313 9.23 -7.04 9.39
N ARG A 314 10.12 -6.79 8.42
CA ARG A 314 10.75 -5.48 8.19
C ARG A 314 9.73 -4.45 7.70
N ILE A 315 8.88 -4.84 6.75
CA ILE A 315 7.74 -4.03 6.28
C ILE A 315 6.85 -3.65 7.44
N ALA A 316 6.47 -4.61 8.29
CA ALA A 316 5.62 -4.35 9.45
C ALA A 316 6.23 -3.28 10.37
N ARG A 317 7.51 -3.43 10.75
CA ARG A 317 8.18 -2.47 11.65
C ARG A 317 8.35 -1.08 11.03
N ALA A 318 8.75 -1.02 9.75
CA ALA A 318 8.90 0.27 9.05
C ALA A 318 7.56 1.00 8.90
N VAL A 319 6.49 0.28 8.49
CA VAL A 319 5.15 0.86 8.35
C VAL A 319 4.59 1.28 9.70
N HIS A 320 4.69 0.44 10.72
CA HIS A 320 4.26 0.75 12.08
C HIS A 320 4.91 2.05 12.58
N ALA A 321 6.24 2.17 12.49
CA ALA A 321 6.96 3.34 12.96
C ALA A 321 6.57 4.61 12.20
N ALA A 322 6.44 4.56 10.86
CA ALA A 322 6.04 5.71 10.05
C ALA A 322 4.61 6.16 10.35
N VAL A 323 3.67 5.22 10.48
CA VAL A 323 2.25 5.51 10.77
C VAL A 323 2.10 6.01 12.21
N LEU A 324 2.79 5.41 13.18
CA LEU A 324 2.72 5.82 14.59
C LEU A 324 3.21 7.26 14.75
N ALA A 325 4.34 7.60 14.12
CA ALA A 325 4.85 8.97 14.13
C ALA A 325 3.87 9.95 13.48
N GLY A 326 3.29 9.59 12.33
CA GLY A 326 2.28 10.42 11.66
C GLY A 326 0.99 10.59 12.47
N ALA A 327 0.52 9.53 13.15
CA ALA A 327 -0.65 9.58 14.02
C ALA A 327 -0.41 10.49 15.23
N GLN A 328 0.74 10.32 15.90
CA GLN A 328 1.12 11.17 17.04
C GLN A 328 1.31 12.64 16.62
N GLY A 329 1.91 12.88 15.46
CA GLY A 329 2.06 14.22 14.89
C GLY A 329 0.71 14.87 14.60
N TRP A 330 -0.21 14.13 13.98
CA TRP A 330 -1.58 14.61 13.72
C TRP A 330 -2.35 14.92 15.00
N ILE A 331 -2.25 14.07 16.03
CA ILE A 331 -2.95 14.26 17.31
C ILE A 331 -2.40 15.46 18.08
N SER A 332 -1.08 15.64 18.07
CA SER A 332 -0.40 16.72 18.80
C SER A 332 -0.63 18.09 18.15
N ASP A 333 -0.74 18.13 16.82
CA ASP A 333 -0.95 19.37 16.06
C ASP A 333 -1.92 19.16 14.87
N PRO A 334 -3.23 19.04 15.16
CA PRO A 334 -4.23 18.79 14.13
C PRO A 334 -4.36 20.01 13.21
N PRO A 335 -4.33 19.81 11.88
CA PRO A 335 -4.45 20.91 10.94
C PRO A 335 -5.80 21.62 11.12
N GLY A 336 -5.75 22.91 11.40
CA GLY A 336 -6.93 23.75 11.62
C GLY A 336 -7.22 24.14 13.07
N ARG A 337 -6.31 23.92 14.04
CA ARG A 337 -6.36 24.70 15.29
C ARG A 337 -5.83 26.12 15.02
N LEU A 338 -6.59 26.91 14.26
CA LEU A 338 -6.46 28.37 14.32
C LEU A 338 -6.69 28.74 15.78
N SER A 339 -5.65 29.26 16.43
CA SER A 339 -5.78 29.91 17.72
C SER A 339 -6.86 30.97 17.59
N ILE A 340 -8.01 30.75 18.22
CA ILE A 340 -8.90 31.85 18.57
C ILE A 340 -8.17 32.59 19.68
N SER A 341 -7.20 33.42 19.30
CA SER A 341 -6.65 34.44 20.17
C SER A 341 -7.77 35.45 20.38
N GLY A 342 -8.48 35.30 21.49
CA GLY A 342 -9.35 36.34 22.01
C GLY A 342 -8.52 37.57 22.39
N THR A 343 -8.99 38.73 21.96
CA THR A 343 -9.31 39.93 22.76
C THR A 343 -9.92 40.95 21.82
#